data_AF-A0A351AA06-F1
#
_entry.id   AF-A0A351AA06-F1
#
_cell.length_a   1.000
_cell.length_b   1.000
_cell.length_c   1.000
_cell.angle_alpha   90.00
_cell.angle_beta   90.00
_cell.angle_gamma   90.00
#
_symmetry.space_group_name_H-M   'P 1'
#
loop_
_entity.id
_entity.type
_entity.pdbx_description
1 polymer ?
#
loop_
_entity_poly.entity_id
_entity_poly.type
_entity_poly.pdbx_seq_one_letter_code
_entity_poly.pdbx_strand_id
1 'polypeptide(L)'
;MMDNYHCFENLCACSCNTILQEFDTIISAEANFDVTLRALCRSNIGWFADKSISVHHLHDWGISNTIGVYLLWQKNGYCSTHDLHHMRSLYVGKGNIKARLIDHWKMKDFADEMLVYWTFLEMPNRQAKYVEQLLLDLYKFPYNKSESHGALTLCTHLPQSELD
;
A
#
# COMPACT_ATOMS: atom_id res chain seq x y z
N MET A 1 -21.86 15.83 21.84
CA MET A 1 -20.52 15.38 22.24
C MET A 1 -20.07 14.44 21.14
N MET A 2 -19.09 14.84 20.33
CA MET A 2 -18.54 13.98 19.27
C MET A 2 -17.51 13.07 19.93
N ASP A 3 -17.80 11.78 19.97
CA ASP A 3 -16.84 10.80 20.48
C ASP A 3 -15.64 10.73 19.53
N ASN A 4 -14.51 11.27 19.99
CA ASN A 4 -13.21 11.03 19.36
C ASN A 4 -12.80 9.58 19.63
N TYR A 5 -13.33 8.64 18.86
CA TYR A 5 -12.85 7.26 18.87
C TYR A 5 -11.54 7.20 18.09
N HIS A 6 -10.44 7.29 18.83
CA HIS A 6 -9.09 7.07 18.34
C HIS A 6 -8.88 5.58 18.06
N CYS A 7 -9.16 5.17 16.81
CA CYS A 7 -9.28 3.74 16.51
C CYS A 7 -7.94 2.99 16.50
N PHE A 8 -6.81 3.66 16.24
CA PHE A 8 -5.52 2.98 15.99
C PHE A 8 -4.27 3.72 16.51
N GLU A 9 -4.39 4.60 17.53
CA GLU A 9 -3.25 5.39 18.05
C GLU A 9 -2.05 4.55 18.49
N ASN A 10 -2.29 3.32 18.96
CA ASN A 10 -1.24 2.40 19.39
C ASN A 10 -0.56 1.67 18.21
N LEU A 11 -1.12 1.74 16.99
CA LEU A 11 -0.60 1.10 15.77
C LEU A 11 -0.02 2.13 14.78
N CYS A 12 -0.59 3.32 14.69
CA CYS A 12 -0.17 4.44 13.84
C CYS A 12 -0.64 5.78 14.44
N ALA A 13 -0.07 6.89 13.99
CA ALA A 13 -0.59 8.24 14.30
C ALA A 13 -1.88 8.60 13.52
N CYS A 14 -2.59 7.61 12.97
CA CYS A 14 -3.69 7.77 12.02
C CYS A 14 -5.04 7.34 12.61
N SER A 15 -6.13 7.91 12.10
CA SER A 15 -7.50 7.51 12.45
C SER A 15 -8.25 6.98 11.22
N CYS A 16 -9.35 6.25 11.43
CA CYS A 16 -10.14 5.62 10.37
C CYS A 16 -10.45 6.54 9.19
N ASN A 17 -10.72 7.82 9.46
CA ASN A 17 -11.16 8.79 8.45
C ASN A 17 -10.10 9.84 8.12
N THR A 18 -8.87 9.68 8.62
CA THR A 18 -7.77 10.62 8.36
C THR A 18 -6.89 10.11 7.22
N ILE A 19 -6.72 10.93 6.20
CA ILE A 19 -5.69 10.76 5.18
C ILE A 19 -4.55 11.74 5.50
N LEU A 20 -3.32 11.25 5.53
CA LEU A 20 -2.14 12.11 5.69
C LEU A 20 -1.97 12.96 4.42
N GLN A 21 -1.97 14.28 4.58
CA GLN A 21 -1.93 15.22 3.44
C GLN A 21 -0.52 15.54 2.95
N GLU A 22 0.52 15.10 3.67
CA GLU A 22 1.91 15.46 3.39
C GLU A 22 2.37 15.02 2.00
N PHE A 23 2.06 13.78 1.60
CA PHE A 23 2.34 13.28 0.26
C PHE A 23 1.65 14.15 -0.82
N ASP A 24 0.35 14.40 -0.66
CA ASP A 24 -0.45 15.18 -1.62
C ASP A 24 0.05 16.63 -1.71
N THR A 25 0.48 17.20 -0.58
CA THR A 25 1.05 18.55 -0.52
C THR A 25 2.35 18.63 -1.31
N ILE A 26 3.30 17.72 -1.07
CA ILE A 26 4.60 17.75 -1.74
C ILE A 26 4.45 17.52 -3.24
N ILE A 27 3.67 16.51 -3.64
CA ILE A 27 3.52 16.19 -5.06
C ILE A 27 2.83 17.32 -5.83
N SER A 28 1.85 18.00 -5.24
CA SER A 28 1.21 19.16 -5.86
C SER A 28 2.14 20.36 -6.04
N ALA A 29 3.19 20.47 -5.20
CA ALA A 29 4.15 21.57 -5.24
C ALA A 29 5.32 21.28 -6.19
N GLU A 30 5.75 20.02 -6.28
CA GLU A 30 6.99 19.64 -6.98
C GLU A 30 6.75 18.99 -8.35
N ALA A 31 5.59 18.36 -8.56
CA ALA A 31 5.32 17.57 -9.75
C ALA A 31 4.24 18.22 -10.63
N ASN A 32 4.39 18.08 -11.94
CA ASN A 32 3.41 18.53 -12.93
C ASN A 32 2.55 17.34 -13.42
N PHE A 33 2.09 16.50 -12.52
CA PHE A 33 1.18 15.39 -12.81
C PHE A 33 0.32 15.05 -11.59
N ASP A 34 -0.91 14.61 -11.87
CA ASP A 34 -1.90 14.35 -10.83
C ASP A 34 -1.77 12.94 -10.27
N VAL A 35 -1.51 12.83 -8.97
CA VAL A 35 -1.62 11.59 -8.20
C VAL A 35 -1.93 11.96 -6.76
N THR A 36 -2.72 11.13 -6.09
CA THR A 36 -3.01 11.30 -4.67
C THR A 36 -2.62 10.04 -3.90
N LEU A 37 -2.29 10.20 -2.62
CA LEU A 37 -2.05 9.08 -1.72
C LEU A 37 -3.27 8.16 -1.67
N ARG A 38 -4.47 8.74 -1.69
CA ARG A 38 -5.72 7.97 -1.76
C ARG A 38 -5.78 7.07 -2.99
N ALA A 39 -5.39 7.57 -4.17
CA ALA A 39 -5.37 6.75 -5.39
C ALA A 39 -4.36 5.62 -5.28
N LEU A 40 -3.16 5.88 -4.75
CA LEU A 40 -2.13 4.85 -4.53
C LEU A 40 -2.60 3.74 -3.56
N CYS A 41 -3.36 4.12 -2.53
CA CYS A 41 -3.84 3.20 -1.50
C CYS A 41 -5.11 2.41 -1.85
N ARG A 42 -5.81 2.73 -2.96
CA ARG A 42 -7.13 2.12 -3.26
C ARG A 42 -7.30 1.66 -4.71
N SER A 43 -6.35 1.96 -5.59
CA SER A 43 -6.45 1.55 -7.00
C SER A 43 -6.04 0.12 -7.20
N ASN A 44 -6.84 -0.62 -7.98
CA ASN A 44 -6.58 -1.98 -8.44
C ASN A 44 -6.04 -2.87 -7.31
N ILE A 45 -6.89 -3.10 -6.31
CA ILE A 45 -6.54 -3.89 -5.16
C ILE A 45 -6.69 -5.38 -5.45
N GLY A 46 -5.82 -6.17 -4.84
CA GLY A 46 -5.95 -7.62 -4.79
C GLY A 46 -5.05 -8.21 -3.73
N TRP A 47 -4.88 -9.52 -3.74
CA TRP A 47 -4.08 -10.21 -2.73
C TRP A 47 -3.48 -11.51 -3.25
N PHE A 48 -2.46 -11.99 -2.54
CA PHE A 48 -1.95 -13.35 -2.66
C PHE A 48 -1.63 -13.91 -1.27
N ALA A 49 -1.72 -15.22 -1.12
CA ALA A 49 -1.24 -15.90 0.08
C ALA A 49 0.27 -16.15 0.01
N ASP A 50 0.90 -16.29 1.16
CA ASP A 50 2.28 -16.76 1.26
C ASP A 50 2.45 -18.09 0.52
N LYS A 51 3.64 -18.31 -0.03
CA LYS A 51 3.97 -19.50 -0.84
C LYS A 51 3.84 -20.82 -0.08
N SER A 52 3.89 -20.80 1.25
CA SER A 52 3.63 -21.97 2.09
C SER A 52 2.15 -22.36 2.16
N ILE A 53 1.23 -21.45 1.81
CA ILE A 53 -0.22 -21.64 1.89
C ILE A 53 -0.81 -21.99 0.53
N SER A 54 -0.47 -21.23 -0.51
CA SER A 54 -1.00 -21.46 -1.86
C SER A 54 -0.07 -20.90 -2.94
N VAL A 55 -0.32 -21.32 -4.19
CA VAL A 55 0.19 -20.61 -5.36
C VAL A 55 -0.42 -19.21 -5.43
N HIS A 56 0.29 -18.26 -6.05
CA HIS A 56 -0.07 -16.85 -5.97
C HIS A 56 -1.39 -16.45 -6.66
N HIS A 57 -1.93 -17.26 -7.58
CA HIS A 57 -3.15 -16.95 -8.38
C HIS A 57 -3.16 -15.59 -9.13
N LEU A 58 -2.07 -14.82 -9.15
CA LEU A 58 -1.92 -13.55 -9.89
C LEU A 58 -2.26 -13.61 -11.40
N HIS A 59 -2.36 -14.79 -12.01
CA HIS A 59 -2.85 -14.92 -13.38
C HIS A 59 -4.36 -14.68 -13.49
N ASP A 60 -5.11 -14.97 -12.44
CA ASP A 60 -6.58 -14.90 -12.38
C ASP A 60 -7.06 -13.43 -12.27
N TRP A 61 -6.19 -12.55 -11.77
CA TRP A 61 -6.46 -11.12 -11.56
C TRP A 61 -6.47 -10.29 -12.85
N GLY A 62 -6.24 -10.89 -14.03
CA GLY A 62 -6.26 -10.15 -15.30
C GLY A 62 -5.19 -9.06 -15.44
N ILE A 63 -4.20 -9.01 -14.54
CA ILE A 63 -3.13 -8.01 -14.57
C ILE A 63 -2.30 -8.23 -15.84
N SER A 64 -2.25 -7.20 -16.67
CA SER A 64 -1.49 -7.17 -17.92
C SER A 64 -0.03 -6.73 -17.68
N ASN A 65 0.73 -6.43 -18.74
CA ASN A 65 2.07 -5.83 -18.66
C ASN A 65 2.03 -4.34 -18.28
N THR A 66 1.24 -4.02 -17.25
CA THR A 66 1.08 -2.67 -16.72
C THR A 66 2.34 -2.22 -16.00
N ILE A 67 2.76 -0.97 -16.25
CA ILE A 67 3.86 -0.32 -15.54
C ILE A 67 3.28 0.72 -14.59
N GLY A 68 3.79 0.77 -13.36
CA GLY A 68 3.33 1.76 -12.39
C GLY A 68 4.01 1.64 -11.05
N VAL A 69 3.35 2.17 -10.03
CA VAL A 69 3.72 2.04 -8.61
C VAL A 69 2.77 1.04 -7.97
N TYR A 70 3.29 0.20 -7.09
CA TYR A 70 2.50 -0.70 -6.24
C TYR A 70 2.94 -0.60 -4.79
N LEU A 71 1.98 -0.90 -3.92
CA LEU A 71 2.17 -1.01 -2.48
C LEU A 71 1.77 -2.43 -2.07
N LEU A 72 2.52 -3.03 -1.16
CA LEU A 72 2.14 -4.26 -0.48
C LEU A 72 1.62 -3.91 0.91
N TRP A 73 0.61 -4.63 1.37
CA TRP A 73 -0.13 -4.31 2.58
C TRP A 73 -0.36 -5.56 3.43
N GLN A 74 -0.35 -5.36 4.74
CA GLN A 74 -0.85 -6.30 5.72
C GLN A 74 -2.17 -5.77 6.28
N LYS A 75 -3.17 -6.63 6.36
CA LYS A 75 -4.40 -6.41 7.12
C LYS A 75 -4.14 -6.76 8.59
N ASN A 76 -4.02 -5.77 9.47
CA ASN A 76 -3.56 -5.98 10.86
C ASN A 76 -4.45 -5.34 11.94
N GLY A 77 -5.66 -4.90 11.59
CA GLY A 77 -6.63 -4.41 12.56
C GLY A 77 -8.03 -4.25 11.97
N TYR A 78 -9.01 -4.03 12.84
CA TYR A 78 -10.40 -3.77 12.45
C TYR A 78 -11.06 -2.82 13.44
N CYS A 79 -11.75 -1.82 12.92
CA CYS A 79 -12.58 -0.91 13.69
C CYS A 79 -14.06 -1.28 13.47
N SER A 80 -14.72 -1.79 14.51
CA SER A 80 -16.14 -2.14 14.46
C SER A 80 -17.06 -0.91 14.39
N THR A 81 -16.64 0.25 14.90
CA THR A 81 -17.43 1.49 14.86
C THR A 81 -17.62 2.01 13.44
N HIS A 82 -16.57 1.95 12.63
CA HIS A 82 -16.57 2.46 11.26
C HIS A 82 -16.67 1.35 10.20
N ASP A 83 -16.62 0.10 10.63
CA ASP A 83 -16.58 -1.10 9.77
C ASP A 83 -15.42 -1.06 8.75
N LEU A 84 -14.21 -0.76 9.26
CA LEU A 84 -13.02 -0.59 8.42
C LEU A 84 -11.87 -1.48 8.91
N HIS A 85 -11.18 -2.10 7.96
CA HIS A 85 -9.94 -2.80 8.20
C HIS A 85 -8.75 -1.85 8.12
N HIS A 86 -7.87 -1.94 9.12
CA HIS A 86 -6.61 -1.22 9.12
C HIS A 86 -5.58 -1.99 8.29
N MET A 87 -5.04 -1.31 7.28
CA MET A 87 -4.06 -1.83 6.35
C MET A 87 -2.75 -1.07 6.57
N ARG A 88 -1.69 -1.77 6.96
CA ARG A 88 -0.35 -1.18 7.12
C ARG A 88 0.50 -1.55 5.92
N SER A 89 1.18 -0.56 5.33
CA SER A 89 2.07 -0.82 4.19
C SER A 89 3.33 -1.56 4.62
N LEU A 90 3.73 -2.54 3.82
CA LEU A 90 4.89 -3.39 4.03
C LEU A 90 6.03 -3.02 3.08
N TYR A 91 5.69 -2.59 1.87
CA TYR A 91 6.61 -2.38 0.77
C TYR A 91 6.03 -1.41 -0.24
N VAL A 92 6.89 -0.58 -0.84
CA VAL A 92 6.58 0.19 -2.05
C VAL A 92 7.54 -0.23 -3.15
N GLY A 93 7.04 -0.34 -4.38
CA GLY A 93 7.90 -0.52 -5.53
C GLY A 93 7.30 -0.01 -6.84
N LYS A 94 8.11 -0.02 -7.88
CA LYS A 94 7.67 0.27 -9.26
C LYS A 94 8.11 -0.76 -10.29
N GLY A 95 7.50 -0.65 -11.48
CA GLY A 95 7.89 -1.39 -12.69
C GLY A 95 6.73 -2.17 -13.27
N ASN A 96 7.02 -3.27 -13.97
CA ASN A 96 5.98 -4.19 -14.45
C ASN A 96 5.30 -4.86 -13.25
N ILE A 97 4.06 -4.48 -12.97
CA ILE A 97 3.36 -4.84 -11.73
C ILE A 97 3.29 -6.35 -11.55
N LYS A 98 2.83 -7.07 -12.58
CA LYS A 98 2.67 -8.53 -12.53
C LYS A 98 3.99 -9.23 -12.24
N ALA A 99 5.04 -8.90 -12.99
CA ALA A 99 6.36 -9.50 -12.79
C ALA A 99 6.89 -9.23 -11.37
N ARG A 100 6.73 -7.99 -10.88
CA ARG A 100 7.16 -7.60 -9.53
C ARG A 100 6.41 -8.33 -8.43
N LEU A 101 5.08 -8.47 -8.54
CA LEU A 101 4.28 -9.20 -7.55
C LEU A 101 4.66 -10.69 -7.52
N ILE A 102 4.89 -11.31 -8.68
CA ILE A 102 5.38 -12.69 -8.77
C ILE A 102 6.76 -12.83 -8.12
N ASP A 103 7.68 -11.90 -8.38
CA ASP A 103 9.01 -11.91 -7.79
C ASP A 103 8.94 -11.78 -6.26
N HIS A 104 8.08 -10.90 -5.74
CA HIS A 104 7.87 -10.77 -4.29
C HIS A 104 7.36 -12.06 -3.68
N TRP A 105 6.32 -12.67 -4.26
CA TRP A 105 5.78 -13.93 -3.77
C TRP A 105 6.84 -15.05 -3.74
N LYS A 106 7.72 -15.12 -4.75
CA LYS A 106 8.81 -16.12 -4.80
C LYS A 106 9.88 -15.86 -3.75
N MET A 107 10.35 -14.61 -3.69
CA MET A 107 11.63 -14.25 -3.07
C MET A 107 11.51 -13.75 -1.64
N LYS A 108 10.41 -13.09 -1.28
CA LYS A 108 10.20 -12.61 0.08
C LYS A 108 9.59 -13.72 0.95
N ASP A 109 9.72 -13.51 2.26
CA ASP A 109 9.12 -14.34 3.29
C ASP A 109 8.00 -13.53 3.93
N PHE A 110 6.76 -13.99 3.72
CA PHE A 110 5.55 -13.36 4.22
C PHE A 110 4.79 -14.31 5.16
N ALA A 111 5.50 -15.24 5.80
CA ALA A 111 4.90 -16.22 6.70
C ALA A 111 4.16 -15.54 7.87
N ASP A 112 4.68 -14.42 8.38
CA ASP A 112 4.06 -13.65 9.46
C ASP A 112 2.77 -12.95 9.01
N GLU A 113 2.69 -12.48 7.77
CA GLU A 113 1.51 -11.85 7.19
C GLU A 113 0.44 -12.85 6.76
N MET A 114 0.86 -14.03 6.30
CA MET A 114 0.06 -15.09 5.66
C MET A 114 -0.67 -14.68 4.37
N LEU A 115 -1.33 -13.52 4.36
CA LEU A 115 -1.99 -12.89 3.23
C LEU A 115 -1.41 -11.50 3.01
N VAL A 116 -0.93 -11.26 1.79
CA VAL A 116 -0.40 -9.96 1.37
C VAL A 116 -1.35 -9.35 0.36
N TYR A 117 -1.89 -8.20 0.72
CA TYR A 117 -2.69 -7.39 -0.19
C TYR A 117 -1.77 -6.48 -0.99
N TRP A 118 -2.21 -6.07 -2.17
CA TRP A 118 -1.48 -5.13 -3.00
C TRP A 118 -2.45 -4.15 -3.65
N THR A 119 -1.96 -2.95 -3.90
CA THR A 119 -2.62 -1.96 -4.76
C THR A 119 -1.63 -1.54 -5.82
N PHE A 120 -2.13 -1.11 -6.99
CA PHE A 120 -1.27 -0.50 -7.99
C PHE A 120 -1.96 0.61 -8.77
N LEU A 121 -1.15 1.58 -9.17
CA LEU A 121 -1.56 2.68 -10.02
C LEU A 121 -0.66 2.72 -11.25
N GLU A 122 -1.28 2.54 -12.43
CA GLU A 122 -0.59 2.64 -13.71
C GLU A 122 -0.11 4.07 -13.93
N MET A 123 1.18 4.22 -14.28
CA MET A 123 1.75 5.51 -14.63
C MET A 123 3.08 5.36 -15.38
N PRO A 124 3.47 6.35 -16.19
CA PRO A 124 4.78 6.42 -16.82
C PRO A 124 5.95 6.18 -15.85
N ASN A 125 6.96 5.43 -16.29
CA ASN A 125 8.11 5.03 -15.46
C ASN A 125 8.84 6.20 -14.76
N ARG A 126 8.90 7.39 -15.37
CA ARG A 126 9.51 8.57 -14.72
C ARG A 126 8.66 9.09 -13.56
N GLN A 127 7.34 9.13 -13.71
CA GLN A 127 6.42 9.49 -12.63
C GLN A 127 6.46 8.43 -11.52
N ALA A 128 6.48 7.15 -11.90
CA ALA A 128 6.59 6.05 -10.94
C ALA A 128 7.87 6.13 -10.08
N LYS A 129 9.01 6.50 -10.68
CA LYS A 129 10.26 6.74 -9.95
C LYS A 129 10.12 7.85 -8.92
N TYR A 130 9.52 8.97 -9.31
CA TYR A 130 9.34 10.11 -8.42
C TYR A 130 8.40 9.75 -7.26
N VAL A 131 7.26 9.12 -7.56
CA VAL A 131 6.27 8.70 -6.55
C VAL A 131 6.84 7.67 -5.59
N GLU A 132 7.54 6.65 -6.08
CA GLU A 132 8.22 5.65 -5.23
C GLU A 132 9.22 6.32 -4.29
N GLN A 133 10.05 7.24 -4.81
CA GLN A 133 11.03 7.96 -3.99
C GLN A 133 10.35 8.82 -2.92
N LEU A 134 9.35 9.61 -3.29
CA LEU A 134 8.61 10.44 -2.33
C LEU A 134 7.97 9.59 -1.23
N LEU A 135 7.41 8.42 -1.57
CA LEU A 135 6.91 7.48 -0.57
C LEU A 135 8.02 6.99 0.37
N LEU A 136 9.19 6.62 -0.17
CA LEU A 136 10.34 6.14 0.63
C LEU A 136 10.96 7.22 1.53
N ASP A 137 10.85 8.50 1.12
CA ASP A 137 11.34 9.65 1.88
C ASP A 137 10.38 10.01 3.04
N LEU A 138 9.07 9.81 2.87
CA LEU A 138 8.07 10.10 3.89
C LEU A 138 7.84 8.92 4.85
N TYR A 139 7.75 7.71 4.30
CA TYR A 139 7.26 6.54 5.00
C TYR A 139 8.31 5.45 5.18
N LYS A 140 8.15 4.72 6.30
CA LYS A 140 8.91 3.53 6.62
C LYS A 140 8.23 2.30 6.06
N PHE A 141 8.94 1.54 5.23
CA PHE A 141 8.48 0.26 4.69
C PHE A 141 9.37 -0.88 5.19
N PRO A 142 8.85 -1.82 6.02
CA PRO A 142 9.61 -2.92 6.59
C PRO A 142 10.44 -3.74 5.59
N TYR A 143 9.97 -3.85 4.34
CA TYR A 143 10.62 -4.65 3.31
C TYR A 143 11.42 -3.85 2.26
N ASN A 144 11.53 -2.52 2.36
CA ASN A 144 12.45 -1.67 1.58
C ASN A 144 13.72 -1.37 2.39
N LYS A 145 14.39 -2.41 2.89
CA LYS A 145 15.45 -2.32 3.93
C LYS A 145 16.66 -1.42 3.57
N SER A 146 16.95 -1.22 2.29
CA SER A 146 18.12 -0.44 1.82
C SER A 146 17.80 1.00 1.39
N GLU A 147 16.53 1.36 1.27
CA GLU A 147 16.11 2.57 0.55
C GLU A 147 15.13 3.46 1.34
N SER A 148 14.54 2.94 2.43
CA SER A 148 13.56 3.68 3.23
C SER A 148 14.25 4.61 4.25
N HIS A 149 14.05 5.92 4.07
CA HIS A 149 14.56 6.98 4.96
C HIS A 149 13.44 7.65 5.75
N GLY A 150 12.18 7.42 5.36
CA GLY A 150 11.00 7.95 6.01
C GLY A 150 10.80 7.47 7.44
N ALA A 151 10.14 8.32 8.22
CA ALA A 151 9.88 8.09 9.63
C ALA A 151 8.41 7.70 9.92
N LEU A 152 7.50 8.01 9.00
CA LEU A 152 6.06 7.81 9.20
C LEU A 152 5.64 6.38 8.85
N THR A 153 4.60 5.88 9.48
CA THR A 153 3.98 4.61 9.05
C THR A 153 2.87 4.91 8.05
N LEU A 154 2.96 4.34 6.84
CA LEU A 154 1.87 4.45 5.88
C LEU A 154 0.78 3.43 6.21
N CYS A 155 -0.41 3.94 6.53
CA CYS A 155 -1.61 3.14 6.76
C CYS A 155 -2.78 3.65 5.93
N THR A 156 -3.73 2.76 5.63
CA THR A 156 -5.03 3.10 5.06
C THR A 156 -6.13 2.27 5.71
N HIS A 157 -7.38 2.70 5.53
CA HIS A 157 -8.56 2.05 6.09
C HIS A 157 -9.56 1.72 5.00
N LEU A 158 -9.85 0.43 4.82
CA LEU A 158 -10.66 -0.08 3.72
C LEU A 158 -11.83 -0.93 4.26
N PRO A 159 -13.04 -0.79 3.71
CA PRO A 159 -14.13 -1.72 4.00
C PRO A 159 -13.82 -3.08 3.38
N GLN A 160 -14.43 -4.15 3.91
CA GLN A 160 -14.24 -5.50 3.38
C GLN A 160 -14.63 -5.60 1.88
N SER A 161 -15.64 -4.83 1.44
CA SER A 161 -16.07 -4.77 0.04
C SER A 161 -15.03 -4.24 -0.95
N GLU A 162 -13.96 -3.60 -0.47
CA GLU A 162 -12.81 -3.20 -1.30
C GLU A 162 -11.67 -4.22 -1.24
N LEU A 163 -11.71 -5.19 -0.32
CA LEU A 163 -10.67 -6.21 -0.17
C LEU A 163 -11.03 -7.53 -0.88
N ASP A 164 -12.32 -7.73 -1.17
CA ASP A 164 -12.89 -8.88 -1.88
C ASP A 164 -12.95 -8.64 -3.40
#